data_AF-A0A4Y5YQ63-F1
#
_entry.id   AF-A0A4Y5YQ63-F1
#
_cell.length_a   1.000
_cell.length_b   1.000
_cell.length_c   1.000
_cell.angle_alpha   90.00
_cell.angle_beta   90.00
_cell.angle_gamma   90.00
#
_symmetry.space_group_name_H-M   'P 1'
#
loop_
_entity.id
_entity.type
_entity.pdbx_description
1 polymer ?
#
loop_
_entity_poly.entity_id
_entity_poly.type
_entity_poly.pdbx_seq_one_letter_code
_entity_poly.pdbx_strand_id
1 'polypeptide(L)'
;MTDPLFWLPDHQHHALYTVAHVDATIDKMAGILETYLRSPGPLDLRSRLTPTHEEVVLAGIAPLPEAVPRLFADALNQLRNAMEHTLGAELRHRLTRELTLDEARAVEVPSTGSEVAFDAWTRHKHRKSHELLARGSELGERLARLQPWNRRDVDMHPLRRLVTHTNAAKHQAPTVTAVRVGKVMHDSAPRDEPTEAHELGGRRVSHRCRTPRQG
;
A
#
# COMPACT_ATOMS: atom_id res chain seq x y z
N MET A 1 35.94 2.11 -6.86
CA MET A 1 34.59 1.99 -6.26
C MET A 1 33.68 2.90 -7.05
N THR A 2 32.71 2.34 -7.76
CA THR A 2 31.67 3.11 -8.43
C THR A 2 30.78 3.74 -7.36
N ASP A 3 30.47 5.04 -7.48
CA ASP A 3 29.51 5.68 -6.60
C ASP A 3 28.16 4.92 -6.71
N PRO A 4 27.61 4.34 -5.62
CA PRO A 4 26.35 3.61 -5.66
C PRO A 4 25.15 4.47 -6.09
N LEU A 5 25.30 5.81 -6.06
CA LEU A 5 24.26 6.76 -6.43
C LEU A 5 24.45 7.40 -7.81
N PHE A 6 25.31 6.85 -8.67
CA PHE A 6 25.59 7.40 -10.02
C PHE A 6 24.35 7.62 -10.91
N TRP A 7 23.25 6.94 -10.60
CA TRP A 7 21.98 7.02 -11.34
C TRP A 7 21.06 8.15 -10.85
N LEU A 8 21.34 8.74 -9.68
CA LEU A 8 20.51 9.77 -9.05
C LEU A 8 21.26 11.11 -9.02
N PRO A 9 20.71 12.17 -9.64
CA PRO A 9 21.32 13.50 -9.58
C PRO A 9 21.49 14.02 -8.15
N ASP A 10 22.58 14.74 -7.88
CA ASP A 10 22.93 15.27 -6.55
C ASP A 10 21.82 16.10 -5.91
N HIS A 11 21.13 16.94 -6.71
CA HIS A 11 20.01 17.76 -6.24
C HIS A 11 18.77 16.94 -5.87
N GLN A 12 18.78 15.62 -6.07
CA GLN A 12 17.71 14.69 -5.72
C GLN A 12 18.08 13.73 -4.58
N HIS A 13 19.30 13.79 -4.03
CA HIS A 13 19.72 12.89 -2.95
C HIS A 13 18.84 12.99 -1.69
N HIS A 14 18.19 14.14 -1.44
CA HIS A 14 17.23 14.30 -0.33
C HIS A 14 16.02 13.37 -0.45
N ALA A 15 15.64 12.96 -1.66
CA ALA A 15 14.52 12.04 -1.87
C ALA A 15 14.81 10.65 -1.27
N LEU A 16 16.07 10.21 -1.24
CA LEU A 16 16.47 8.91 -0.71
C LEU A 16 16.09 8.76 0.76
N TYR A 17 16.37 9.78 1.59
CA TYR A 17 16.05 9.73 3.01
C TYR A 17 14.54 9.64 3.25
N THR A 18 13.75 10.36 2.44
CA THR A 18 12.28 10.32 2.58
C THR A 18 11.74 8.94 2.16
N VAL A 19 12.25 8.37 1.06
CA VAL A 19 11.82 7.04 0.59
C VAL A 19 12.29 5.94 1.55
N ALA A 20 13.50 6.01 2.08
CA ALA A 20 13.99 5.07 3.10
C ALA A 20 13.14 5.12 4.37
N HIS A 21 12.70 6.33 4.77
CA HIS A 21 11.77 6.47 5.89
C HIS A 21 10.41 5.85 5.61
N VAL A 22 9.86 6.04 4.40
CA VAL A 22 8.62 5.37 3.97
C VAL A 22 8.76 3.85 4.04
N ASP A 23 9.88 3.31 3.55
CA ASP A 23 10.15 1.87 3.58
C ASP A 23 10.21 1.33 5.01
N ALA A 24 10.95 2.00 5.91
CA ALA A 24 11.00 1.64 7.32
C ALA A 24 9.63 1.71 8.02
N THR A 25 8.78 2.69 7.65
CA THR A 25 7.41 2.80 8.17
C THR A 25 6.53 1.65 7.68
N ILE A 26 6.67 1.24 6.40
CA ILE A 26 5.97 0.09 5.83
C ILE A 26 6.41 -1.21 6.51
N ASP A 27 7.71 -1.42 6.70
CA ASP A 27 8.24 -2.61 7.38
C ASP A 27 7.74 -2.72 8.82
N LYS A 28 7.74 -1.60 9.57
CA LYS A 28 7.14 -1.54 10.91
C LYS A 28 5.65 -1.90 10.91
N MET A 29 4.90 -1.38 9.95
CA MET A 29 3.48 -1.71 9.80
C MET A 29 3.28 -3.19 9.46
N ALA A 30 4.13 -3.76 8.59
CA ALA A 30 4.09 -5.16 8.20
C ALA A 30 4.32 -6.08 9.40
N GLY A 31 5.29 -5.79 10.27
CA GLY A 31 5.52 -6.59 11.48
C GLY A 31 4.35 -6.57 12.48
N ILE A 32 3.65 -5.43 12.60
CA ILE A 32 2.42 -5.34 13.41
C ILE A 32 1.31 -6.19 12.79
N LEU A 33 1.12 -6.10 11.47
CA LEU A 33 0.12 -6.88 10.74
C LEU A 33 0.41 -8.38 10.79
N GLU A 34 1.67 -8.78 10.64
CA GLU A 34 2.07 -10.19 10.75
C GLU A 34 1.70 -10.75 12.13
N THR A 35 2.02 -10.01 13.20
CA THR A 35 1.65 -10.39 14.57
C THR A 35 0.15 -10.50 14.74
N TYR A 36 -0.62 -9.57 14.19
CA TYR A 36 -2.08 -9.55 14.24
C TYR A 36 -2.74 -10.69 13.45
N LEU A 37 -2.12 -11.10 12.34
CA LEU A 37 -2.64 -12.14 11.44
C LEU A 37 -2.19 -13.55 11.83
N ARG A 38 -1.22 -13.68 12.73
CA ARG A 38 -0.74 -14.97 13.24
C ARG A 38 -1.83 -15.70 14.03
N SER A 39 -1.85 -17.03 13.92
CA SER A 39 -2.83 -17.90 14.61
C SER A 39 -2.98 -17.55 16.09
N PRO A 40 -4.22 -17.41 16.63
CA PRO A 40 -5.50 -17.80 16.02
C PRO A 40 -6.04 -16.84 14.94
N GLY A 41 -5.37 -15.69 14.73
CA GLY A 41 -5.78 -14.67 13.76
C GLY A 41 -6.94 -13.81 14.26
N PRO A 42 -7.42 -12.87 13.43
CA PRO A 42 -8.42 -11.90 13.86
C PRO A 42 -9.86 -12.41 13.84
N LEU A 43 -10.10 -13.61 13.31
CA LEU A 43 -11.44 -14.19 13.20
C LEU A 43 -11.59 -15.31 14.22
N ASP A 44 -12.53 -15.15 15.16
CA ASP A 44 -12.96 -16.24 16.04
C ASP A 44 -14.03 -17.04 15.30
N LEU A 45 -13.65 -18.20 14.77
CA LEU A 45 -14.54 -19.13 14.08
C LEU A 45 -14.87 -20.28 15.04
N ARG A 46 -16.17 -20.57 15.21
CA ARG A 46 -16.62 -21.67 16.07
C ARG A 46 -17.53 -22.62 15.30
N SER A 47 -17.34 -23.91 15.52
CA SER A 47 -18.29 -24.90 15.06
C SER A 47 -19.53 -24.90 15.93
N ARG A 48 -20.70 -24.84 15.30
CA ARG A 48 -22.01 -25.05 15.91
C ARG A 48 -22.61 -26.31 15.30
N LEU A 49 -22.72 -27.36 16.09
CA LEU A 49 -23.41 -28.57 15.66
C LEU A 49 -24.92 -28.35 15.70
N THR A 50 -25.59 -28.65 14.60
CA THR A 50 -27.05 -28.82 14.55
C THR A 50 -27.38 -30.31 14.45
N PRO A 51 -28.66 -30.72 14.57
CA PRO A 51 -29.03 -32.13 14.45
C PRO A 51 -28.71 -32.76 13.08
N THR A 52 -28.54 -31.97 12.02
CA THR A 52 -28.41 -32.46 10.63
C THR A 52 -27.11 -32.08 9.96
N HIS A 53 -26.37 -31.09 10.47
CA HIS A 53 -25.13 -30.58 9.89
C HIS A 53 -24.30 -29.76 10.89
N GLU A 54 -23.02 -29.59 10.58
CA GLU A 54 -22.12 -28.68 11.29
C GLU A 54 -22.06 -27.33 10.57
N GLU A 55 -22.29 -26.24 11.31
CA GLU A 55 -22.16 -24.87 10.83
C GLU A 55 -20.88 -24.25 11.39
N VAL A 56 -20.13 -23.51 10.59
CA VAL A 56 -19.05 -22.64 11.08
C VAL A 56 -19.60 -21.23 11.22
N VAL A 57 -19.63 -20.72 12.45
CA VAL A 57 -20.11 -19.37 12.74
C VAL A 57 -18.94 -18.46 13.08
N LEU A 58 -18.99 -17.22 12.57
CA LEU A 58 -18.10 -16.15 13.00
C LEU A 58 -18.56 -15.66 14.37
N ALA A 59 -17.86 -16.08 15.41
CA ALA A 59 -18.15 -15.73 16.80
C ALA A 59 -17.57 -14.36 17.19
N GLY A 60 -16.55 -13.87 16.49
CA GLY A 60 -15.93 -12.59 16.78
C GLY A 60 -14.92 -12.14 15.74
N ILE A 61 -14.67 -10.83 15.74
CA ILE A 61 -13.62 -10.19 14.93
C ILE A 61 -12.78 -9.34 15.88
N ALA A 62 -11.49 -9.64 16.01
CA ALA A 62 -10.55 -8.79 16.72
C ALA A 62 -10.41 -7.45 15.98
N PRO A 63 -10.33 -6.31 16.68
CA PRO A 63 -10.13 -5.03 16.03
C PRO A 63 -8.72 -4.93 15.45
N LEU A 64 -8.60 -4.26 14.30
CA LEU A 64 -7.30 -3.94 13.73
C LEU A 64 -6.50 -3.03 14.69
N PRO A 65 -5.21 -3.29 14.95
CA PRO A 65 -4.41 -2.42 15.81
C PRO A 65 -4.38 -0.99 15.26
N GLU A 66 -4.70 0.00 16.11
CA GLU A 66 -4.80 1.42 15.68
C GLU A 66 -3.51 1.99 15.09
N ALA A 67 -2.36 1.39 15.42
CA ALA A 67 -1.07 1.76 14.84
C ALA A 67 -1.03 1.51 13.33
N VAL A 68 -1.71 0.48 12.81
CA VAL A 68 -1.71 0.11 11.39
C VAL A 68 -2.24 1.25 10.51
N PRO A 69 -3.49 1.75 10.68
CA PRO A 69 -3.99 2.83 9.83
C PRO A 69 -3.21 4.13 9.99
N ARG A 70 -2.63 4.40 11.16
CA ARG A 70 -1.79 5.58 11.40
C ARG A 70 -0.48 5.49 10.63
N LEU A 71 0.22 4.36 10.70
CA LEU A 71 1.46 4.12 9.95
C LEU A 71 1.20 4.09 8.45
N PHE A 72 0.07 3.53 8.01
CA PHE A 72 -0.33 3.56 6.60
C PHE A 72 -0.55 5.00 6.10
N ALA A 73 -1.30 5.80 6.85
CA ALA A 73 -1.54 7.20 6.50
C ALA A 73 -0.24 8.02 6.46
N ASP A 74 0.67 7.78 7.41
CA ASP A 74 1.99 8.40 7.46
C ASP A 74 2.83 8.03 6.23
N ALA A 75 2.96 6.75 5.92
CA ALA A 75 3.69 6.27 4.75
C ALA A 75 3.18 6.89 3.43
N LEU A 76 1.85 6.98 3.26
CA LEU A 76 1.27 7.60 2.07
C LEU A 76 1.52 9.11 2.00
N ASN A 77 1.39 9.82 3.12
CA ASN A 77 1.69 11.25 3.16
C ASN A 77 3.17 11.52 2.86
N GLN A 78 4.07 10.73 3.43
CA GLN A 78 5.50 10.85 3.20
C GLN A 78 5.89 10.49 1.78
N LEU A 79 5.23 9.50 1.15
CA LEU A 79 5.42 9.19 -0.26
C LEU A 79 4.98 10.35 -1.17
N ARG A 80 3.83 10.99 -0.87
CA ARG A 80 3.38 12.18 -1.60
C ARG A 80 4.35 13.35 -1.43
N ASN A 81 4.81 13.60 -0.20
CA ASN A 81 5.80 14.62 0.09
C ASN A 81 7.11 14.37 -0.67
N ALA A 82 7.57 13.11 -0.77
CA ALA A 82 8.76 12.76 -1.54
C ALA A 82 8.63 13.17 -3.00
N MET A 83 7.47 12.92 -3.62
CA MET A 83 7.20 13.31 -5.01
C MET A 83 7.20 14.84 -5.19
N GLU A 84 6.55 15.56 -4.29
CA GLU A 84 6.46 17.03 -4.32
C GLU A 84 7.82 17.69 -4.05
N HIS A 85 8.61 17.18 -3.11
CA HIS A 85 9.97 17.65 -2.84
C HIS A 85 10.94 17.35 -3.99
N THR A 86 10.79 16.19 -4.65
CA THR A 86 11.59 15.85 -5.86
C THR A 86 11.28 16.84 -6.98
N LEU A 87 10.00 17.14 -7.22
CA LEU A 87 9.58 18.13 -8.21
C LEU A 87 10.11 19.53 -7.85
N GLY A 88 9.99 19.93 -6.59
CA GLY A 88 10.49 21.22 -6.12
C GLY A 88 12.00 21.37 -6.28
N ALA A 89 12.76 20.33 -5.99
CA ALA A 89 14.21 20.32 -6.21
C ALA A 89 14.56 20.37 -7.70
N GLU A 90 13.81 19.68 -8.56
CA GLU A 90 14.01 19.76 -10.01
C GLU A 90 13.74 21.16 -10.55
N LEU A 91 12.69 21.82 -10.06
CA LEU A 91 12.39 23.21 -10.43
C LEU A 91 13.51 24.16 -9.99
N ARG A 92 14.00 24.06 -8.76
CA ARG A 92 15.11 24.89 -8.26
C ARG A 92 16.40 24.64 -9.04
N HIS A 93 16.70 23.39 -9.40
CA HIS A 93 17.88 23.05 -10.17
C HIS A 93 17.85 23.62 -11.59
N ARG A 94 16.68 23.61 -12.24
CA ARG A 94 16.51 24.11 -13.62
C ARG A 94 16.34 25.63 -13.71
N LEU A 95 15.88 26.26 -12.64
CA LEU A 95 15.70 27.71 -12.61
C LEU A 95 17.03 28.42 -12.40
N THR A 96 17.22 29.50 -13.14
CA THR A 96 18.36 30.42 -12.96
C THR A 96 18.15 31.41 -11.80
N ARG A 97 17.01 31.33 -11.12
CA ARG A 97 16.62 32.17 -9.99
C ARG A 97 15.96 31.33 -8.90
N GLU A 98 15.89 31.88 -7.69
CA GLU A 98 15.09 31.30 -6.63
C GLU A 98 13.60 31.31 -6.96
N LEU A 99 12.90 30.28 -6.48
CA LEU A 99 11.45 30.25 -6.47
C LEU A 99 10.94 31.30 -5.48
N THR A 100 9.92 32.05 -5.89
CA THR A 100 9.18 32.89 -4.93
C THR A 100 8.40 32.01 -3.96
N LEU A 101 8.01 32.54 -2.80
CA LEU A 101 7.25 31.80 -1.81
C LEU A 101 5.93 31.25 -2.37
N ASP A 102 5.25 32.01 -3.22
CA ASP A 102 3.99 31.59 -3.83
C ASP A 102 4.19 30.49 -4.88
N GLU A 103 5.29 30.55 -5.65
CA GLU A 103 5.65 29.48 -6.58
C GLU A 103 6.01 28.20 -5.83
N ALA A 104 6.83 28.31 -4.78
CA ALA A 104 7.20 27.18 -3.93
C ALA A 104 5.96 26.50 -3.30
N ARG A 105 4.97 27.28 -2.86
CA ARG A 105 3.69 26.77 -2.35
C ARG A 105 2.81 26.13 -3.43
N ALA A 106 2.99 26.51 -4.69
CA ALA A 106 2.23 25.97 -5.82
C ALA A 106 2.86 24.71 -6.43
N VAL A 107 4.02 24.27 -5.91
CA VAL A 107 4.66 23.00 -6.28
C VAL A 107 3.86 21.86 -5.68
N GLU A 108 3.13 21.17 -6.54
CA GLU A 108 2.37 19.97 -6.21
C GLU A 108 2.47 19.00 -7.38
N VAL A 109 2.40 17.68 -7.12
CA VAL A 109 2.27 16.71 -8.22
C VAL A 109 0.79 16.49 -8.50
N PRO A 110 0.30 16.84 -9.71
CA PRO A 110 -1.11 16.66 -10.03
C PRO A 110 -1.44 15.18 -10.19
N SER A 111 -2.72 14.84 -10.00
CA SER A 111 -3.29 13.53 -10.30
C SER A 111 -4.61 13.71 -11.06
N THR A 112 -4.54 14.26 -12.27
CA THR A 112 -5.76 14.56 -13.03
C THR A 112 -6.27 13.33 -13.78
N GLY A 113 -7.59 13.28 -14.02
CA GLY A 113 -8.23 12.19 -14.74
C GLY A 113 -8.29 12.40 -16.26
N SER A 114 -7.84 13.55 -16.76
CA SER A 114 -7.84 13.88 -18.18
C SER A 114 -6.76 14.89 -18.52
N GLU A 115 -6.42 14.92 -19.81
CA GLU A 115 -5.49 15.86 -20.40
C GLU A 115 -5.97 17.32 -20.25
N VAL A 116 -7.27 17.57 -20.46
CA VAL A 116 -7.88 18.91 -20.28
C VAL A 116 -7.72 19.41 -18.84
N ALA A 117 -7.88 18.52 -17.85
CA ALA A 117 -7.70 18.88 -16.45
C ALA A 117 -6.22 19.18 -16.11
N PHE A 118 -5.29 18.49 -16.77
CA PHE A 118 -3.86 18.81 -16.64
C PHE A 118 -3.52 20.16 -17.26
N ASP A 119 -4.08 20.46 -18.44
CA ASP A 119 -3.92 21.77 -19.08
C ASP A 119 -4.41 22.89 -18.16
N ALA A 120 -5.58 22.70 -17.53
CA ALA A 120 -6.08 23.65 -16.54
C ALA A 120 -5.11 23.80 -15.34
N TRP A 121 -4.54 22.69 -14.85
CA TRP A 121 -3.57 22.70 -13.76
C TRP A 121 -2.29 23.48 -14.12
N THR A 122 -1.72 23.29 -15.32
CA THR A 122 -0.50 23.99 -15.77
C THR A 122 -0.69 25.50 -15.94
N ARG A 123 -1.92 25.95 -16.24
CA ARG A 123 -2.24 27.38 -16.47
C ARG A 123 -2.31 28.24 -15.21
N HIS A 124 -2.22 27.64 -14.02
CA HIS A 124 -2.23 28.38 -12.76
C HIS A 124 -1.09 29.41 -12.72
N LYS A 125 -1.38 30.65 -12.30
CA LYS A 125 -0.45 31.78 -12.41
C LYS A 125 0.95 31.52 -11.84
N HIS A 126 1.04 30.83 -10.70
CA HIS A 126 2.30 30.51 -10.03
C HIS A 126 3.08 29.35 -10.68
N ARG A 127 2.42 28.51 -11.48
CA ARG A 127 3.11 27.47 -12.28
C ARG A 127 3.47 27.96 -13.67
N LYS A 128 2.66 28.88 -14.20
CA LYS A 128 2.89 29.54 -15.48
C LYS A 128 4.09 30.50 -15.42
N SER A 129 4.35 31.15 -14.28
CA SER A 129 5.38 32.18 -14.13
C SER A 129 6.82 31.73 -14.39
N HIS A 130 7.12 30.44 -14.25
CA HIS A 130 8.44 29.88 -14.55
C HIS A 130 8.48 29.05 -15.83
N GLU A 131 7.34 28.80 -16.48
CA GLU A 131 7.17 28.04 -17.75
C GLU A 131 7.67 26.57 -17.77
N LEU A 132 8.47 26.14 -16.78
CA LEU A 132 9.00 24.78 -16.66
C LEU A 132 7.94 23.67 -16.52
N LEU A 133 6.69 24.01 -16.16
CA LEU A 133 5.58 23.06 -16.05
C LEU A 133 4.57 23.21 -17.19
N ALA A 134 4.81 24.12 -18.14
CA ALA A 134 3.92 24.34 -19.27
C ALA A 134 3.92 23.12 -20.21
N ARG A 135 2.86 22.98 -21.01
CA ARG A 135 2.83 22.01 -22.10
C ARG A 135 3.98 22.22 -23.08
N GLY A 136 4.54 21.12 -23.58
CA GLY A 136 5.71 21.13 -24.47
C GLY A 136 7.04 21.35 -23.75
N SER A 137 7.05 21.77 -22.47
CA SER A 137 8.28 21.78 -21.67
C SER A 137 8.68 20.35 -21.31
N GLU A 138 9.99 20.08 -21.21
CA GLU A 138 10.48 18.74 -20.90
C GLU A 138 9.91 18.19 -19.57
N LEU A 139 9.88 19.02 -18.52
CA LEU A 139 9.37 18.64 -17.22
C LEU A 139 7.83 18.53 -17.21
N GLY A 140 7.13 19.43 -17.91
CA GLY A 140 5.69 19.32 -18.12
C GLY A 140 5.29 18.02 -18.82
N GLU A 141 6.01 17.61 -19.86
CA GLU A 141 5.76 16.35 -20.57
C GLU A 141 6.10 15.12 -19.72
N ARG A 142 7.17 15.18 -18.92
CA ARG A 142 7.49 14.12 -17.94
C ARG A 142 6.36 13.95 -16.93
N LEU A 143 5.85 15.05 -16.38
CA LEU A 143 4.72 15.02 -15.46
C LEU A 143 3.47 14.50 -16.13
N ALA A 144 3.16 14.94 -17.36
CA ALA A 144 2.00 14.49 -18.12
C ALA A 144 1.98 12.97 -18.30
N ARG A 145 3.14 12.33 -18.58
CA ARG A 145 3.26 10.87 -18.70
C ARG A 145 3.01 10.09 -17.41
N LEU A 146 3.18 10.73 -16.25
CA LEU A 146 2.95 10.10 -14.94
C LEU A 146 1.47 10.10 -14.54
N GLN A 147 0.59 10.66 -15.35
CA GLN A 147 -0.76 10.95 -14.92
C GLN A 147 -1.73 9.79 -15.15
N PRO A 148 -2.79 9.68 -14.31
CA PRO A 148 -3.75 8.59 -14.37
C PRO A 148 -4.38 8.31 -15.73
N TRP A 149 -4.65 9.34 -16.53
CA TRP A 149 -5.32 9.19 -17.82
C TRP A 149 -4.49 8.43 -18.88
N ASN A 150 -3.19 8.19 -18.63
CA ASN A 150 -2.35 7.37 -19.52
C ASN A 150 -2.57 5.86 -19.33
N ARG A 151 -3.39 5.43 -18.37
CA ARG A 151 -3.74 4.01 -18.15
C ARG A 151 -5.20 3.75 -18.47
N ARG A 152 -5.49 2.51 -18.88
CA ARG A 152 -6.87 2.02 -19.11
C ARG A 152 -7.69 2.04 -17.81
N ASP A 153 -7.08 1.59 -16.72
CA ASP A 153 -7.69 1.61 -15.39
C ASP A 153 -7.14 2.81 -14.61
N VAL A 154 -7.85 3.94 -14.75
CA VAL A 154 -7.49 5.23 -14.15
C VAL A 154 -7.58 5.17 -12.63
N ASP A 155 -8.56 4.44 -12.09
CA ASP A 155 -8.81 4.36 -10.64
C ASP A 155 -7.77 3.49 -9.92
N MET A 156 -7.23 2.49 -10.62
CA MET A 156 -6.11 1.69 -10.12
C MET A 156 -4.73 2.32 -10.34
N HIS A 157 -4.65 3.52 -10.93
CA HIS A 157 -3.38 4.21 -11.12
C HIS A 157 -2.72 4.55 -9.76
N PRO A 158 -1.43 4.23 -9.54
CA PRO A 158 -0.78 4.44 -8.25
C PRO A 158 -0.87 5.88 -7.73
N LEU A 159 -0.62 6.87 -8.60
CA LEU A 159 -0.73 8.29 -8.27
C LEU A 159 -2.17 8.71 -7.90
N ARG A 160 -3.18 8.14 -8.57
CA ARG A 160 -4.59 8.39 -8.28
C ARG A 160 -4.94 7.87 -6.90
N ARG A 161 -4.55 6.63 -6.59
CA ARG A 161 -4.77 6.02 -5.28
C ARG A 161 -4.05 6.77 -4.17
N LEU A 162 -2.80 7.16 -4.40
CA LEU A 162 -2.02 7.95 -3.45
C LEU A 162 -2.72 9.27 -3.10
N VAL A 163 -3.16 10.02 -4.11
CA VAL A 163 -3.88 11.29 -3.88
C VAL A 163 -5.22 11.07 -3.22
N THR A 164 -5.99 10.06 -3.64
CA THR A 164 -7.28 9.72 -3.01
C THR A 164 -7.11 9.38 -1.53
N HIS A 165 -6.13 8.53 -1.19
CA HIS A 165 -5.92 8.10 0.20
C HIS A 165 -5.29 9.18 1.08
N THR A 166 -4.38 10.02 0.55
CA THR A 166 -3.83 11.16 1.30
C THR A 166 -4.87 12.26 1.52
N ASN A 167 -5.76 12.52 0.56
CA ASN A 167 -6.86 13.46 0.75
C ASN A 167 -7.90 12.91 1.74
N ALA A 168 -8.22 11.62 1.69
CA ALA A 168 -9.10 10.97 2.66
C ALA A 168 -8.53 11.07 4.09
N ALA A 169 -7.23 10.84 4.27
CA ALA A 169 -6.54 10.98 5.56
C ALA A 169 -6.57 12.41 6.13
N LYS A 170 -6.74 13.45 5.29
CA LYS A 170 -6.88 14.85 5.73
C LYS A 170 -8.28 15.19 6.24
N HIS A 171 -9.32 14.53 5.74
CA HIS A 171 -10.72 14.93 5.95
C HIS A 171 -11.54 13.90 6.74
N GLN A 172 -11.03 12.69 6.90
CA GLN A 172 -11.67 11.62 7.66
C GLN A 172 -10.65 11.13 8.68
N ALA A 173 -11.04 11.00 9.96
CA ALA A 173 -10.30 10.12 10.89
C ALA A 173 -9.97 8.86 10.10
N PRO A 174 -8.73 8.31 10.14
CA PRO A 174 -8.28 7.25 9.25
C PRO A 174 -9.20 6.05 9.43
N THR A 175 -10.29 6.12 8.67
CA THR A 175 -11.36 5.17 8.64
C THR A 175 -10.66 4.12 7.84
N VAL A 176 -10.30 3.07 8.54
CA VAL A 176 -9.74 1.88 7.93
C VAL A 176 -10.84 1.38 7.01
N THR A 177 -10.96 1.97 5.83
CA THR A 177 -11.66 1.39 4.71
C THR A 177 -10.97 0.07 4.56
N ALA A 178 -11.67 -1.01 4.92
CA ALA A 178 -11.17 -2.36 5.00
C ALA A 178 -10.27 -2.65 3.80
N VAL A 179 -8.97 -2.39 3.97
CA VAL A 179 -7.97 -2.92 3.07
C VAL A 179 -8.12 -4.40 3.36
N ARG A 180 -8.54 -5.15 2.34
CA ARG A 180 -8.48 -6.61 2.36
C ARG A 180 -6.99 -6.95 2.40
N VAL A 181 -6.37 -6.76 3.56
CA VAL A 181 -4.99 -7.10 3.82
C VAL A 181 -4.97 -8.62 3.77
N GLY A 182 -4.40 -9.16 2.69
CA GLY A 182 -4.09 -10.58 2.62
C GLY A 182 -3.12 -10.95 3.74
N LYS A 183 -2.96 -12.26 4.03
CA LYS A 183 -1.99 -12.74 5.02
C LYS A 183 -0.62 -12.10 4.74
N VAL A 184 -0.13 -11.26 5.65
CA VAL A 184 1.21 -10.68 5.59
C VAL A 184 2.14 -11.65 6.32
N MET A 185 3.10 -12.20 5.60
CA MET A 185 4.16 -13.05 6.15
C MET A 185 5.49 -12.47 5.71
N HIS A 186 6.44 -12.30 6.63
CA HIS A 186 7.80 -11.97 6.25
C HIS A 186 8.46 -13.20 5.62
N ASP A 187 9.27 -12.99 4.58
CA ASP A 187 9.98 -14.06 3.85
C ASP A 187 10.96 -14.85 4.74
N SER A 188 11.24 -14.36 5.95
CA SER A 188 12.12 -14.99 6.94
C SER A 188 11.49 -16.19 7.64
N ALA A 189 10.16 -16.37 7.55
CA ALA A 189 9.49 -17.52 8.14
C ALA A 189 9.58 -18.74 7.20
N PRO A 190 9.93 -19.95 7.69
CA PRO A 190 9.84 -21.15 6.88
C PRO A 190 8.39 -21.29 6.37
N ARG A 191 8.22 -21.47 5.06
CA ARG A 191 6.90 -21.78 4.48
C ARG A 191 6.37 -22.99 5.22
N ASP A 192 5.19 -22.86 5.81
CA ASP A 192 4.47 -23.94 6.51
C ASP A 192 4.73 -25.27 5.79
N GLU A 193 5.50 -26.17 6.42
CA GLU A 193 5.60 -27.55 5.93
C GLU A 193 4.18 -28.14 5.91
N PRO A 194 3.85 -29.03 4.96
CA PRO A 194 2.51 -29.59 4.88
C PRO A 194 2.21 -30.30 6.20
N THR A 195 1.32 -29.73 7.00
CA THR A 195 0.81 -30.37 8.20
C THR A 195 0.24 -31.72 7.80
N GLU A 196 0.94 -32.79 8.15
CA GLU A 196 0.47 -34.16 7.96
C GLU A 196 -0.94 -34.28 8.55
N ALA A 197 -1.84 -34.81 7.73
CA ALA A 197 -3.21 -35.07 8.12
C ALA A 197 -3.21 -35.89 9.42
N HIS A 198 -3.77 -35.31 10.48
CA HIS A 198 -4.12 -36.05 11.69
C HIS A 198 -5.03 -37.21 11.28
N GLU A 199 -4.47 -38.43 11.24
CA GLU A 199 -5.24 -39.67 11.17
C GLU A 199 -6.09 -39.78 12.45
N LEU A 200 -7.35 -39.35 12.34
CA LEU A 200 -8.38 -39.69 13.31
C LEU A 200 -8.68 -41.18 13.17
N GLY A 201 -8.33 -41.92 14.23
CA GLY A 201 -8.49 -43.36 14.37
C GLY A 201 -9.89 -43.86 13.98
N GLY A 202 -9.96 -44.46 12.79
CA GLY A 202 -11.09 -45.24 12.34
C GLY A 202 -11.03 -46.65 12.92
N ARG A 203 -11.86 -46.91 13.95
CA ARG A 203 -12.24 -48.27 14.37
C ARG A 203 -12.80 -49.03 13.15
N ARG A 204 -12.05 -49.99 12.62
CA ARG A 204 -12.61 -51.03 11.73
C ARG A 204 -13.27 -52.11 12.59
N VAL A 205 -14.59 -52.05 12.67
CA VAL A 205 -15.41 -53.23 12.96
C VAL A 205 -15.43 -54.06 11.68
N SER A 206 -14.85 -55.26 11.70
CA SER A 206 -14.99 -56.25 10.64
C SER A 206 -15.65 -57.51 11.19
N HIS A 207 -16.57 -58.03 10.39
CA HIS A 207 -17.57 -59.04 10.69
C HIS A 207 -17.01 -60.45 10.97
N ARG A 208 -17.70 -61.13 11.90
CA ARG A 208 -18.04 -62.57 12.00
C ARG A 208 -17.20 -63.58 11.19
N CYS A 209 -16.66 -64.56 11.91
CA CYS A 209 -16.79 -65.97 11.55
C CYS A 209 -17.19 -66.79 12.78
N ARG A 210 -18.32 -67.50 12.67
CA ARG A 210 -18.83 -68.53 13.60
C ARG A 210 -18.41 -69.88 13.03
N THR A 211 -17.83 -70.75 13.86
CA THR A 211 -17.94 -72.23 13.77
C THR A 211 -17.65 -72.85 15.15
N PRO A 212 -18.08 -74.10 15.41
CA PRO A 212 -18.73 -74.46 16.67
C PRO A 212 -17.84 -75.21 17.68
N ARG A 213 -18.37 -75.29 18.92
CA ARG A 213 -17.92 -76.11 20.06
C ARG A 213 -17.63 -77.57 19.69
N GLN A 214 -16.55 -78.10 20.24
CA GLN A 214 -16.45 -79.47 20.74
C GLN A 214 -15.83 -79.43 22.14
N GLY A 215 -16.42 -80.18 23.07
CA GLY A 215 -16.12 -80.22 24.50
C GLY A 215 -17.40 -80.32 25.29
#